data_AF-A0A534MXC7-F1
#
_entry.id   AF-A0A534MXC7-F1
#
_cell.length_a   1.000
_cell.length_b   1.000
_cell.length_c   1.000
_cell.angle_alpha   90.00
_cell.angle_beta   90.00
_cell.angle_gamma   90.00
#
_symmetry.space_group_name_H-M   'P 1'
#
loop_
_entity.id
_entity.type
_entity.pdbx_description
1 polymer ?
#
loop_
_entity_poly.entity_id
_entity_poly.type
_entity_poly.pdbx_seq_one_letter_code
_entity_poly.pdbx_strand_id
1 'polypeptide(L)'
;MSITLPTYSRLEIPLLGRRERLWAIIATGLRQGVRRPAAIAITMLGAAFTTITSIILLFLSFLLPAGQGTGLSFFAVPASNPFVLFFVSAMAAVIGSGLIADDIQSMAFTLYLSRPITQL
;
A
#
# COMPACT_ATOMS: atom_id res chain seq x y z
N MET A 1 -22.85 10.35 -5.22
CA MET A 1 -22.38 11.43 -4.32
C MET A 1 -20.86 11.38 -4.33
N SER A 2 -20.19 12.33 -4.97
CA SER A 2 -18.73 12.38 -5.08
C SER A 2 -18.18 13.06 -3.83
N ILE A 3 -17.49 12.32 -2.96
CA ILE A 3 -16.79 12.90 -1.81
C ILE A 3 -15.48 13.47 -2.34
N THR A 4 -15.47 14.75 -2.69
CA THR A 4 -14.24 15.49 -2.93
C THR A 4 -13.58 15.73 -1.58
N LEU A 5 -12.57 14.91 -1.25
CA LEU A 5 -11.71 15.15 -0.10
C LEU A 5 -11.04 16.53 -0.24
N PRO A 6 -11.08 17.39 0.80
CA PRO A 6 -10.39 18.67 0.77
C PRO A 6 -8.89 18.46 0.50
N THR A 7 -8.35 19.23 -0.45
CA THR A 7 -6.95 19.11 -0.88
C THR A 7 -6.15 20.20 -0.16
N TYR A 8 -5.59 19.84 1.00
CA TYR A 8 -4.72 20.74 1.76
C TYR A 8 -3.29 20.70 1.23
N SER A 9 -2.64 21.87 1.15
CA SER A 9 -1.21 21.91 0.83
C SER A 9 -0.36 21.42 2.02
N ARG A 10 0.86 20.92 1.77
CA ARG A 10 1.76 20.41 2.84
C ARG A 10 2.01 21.43 3.96
N LEU A 11 1.94 22.72 3.65
CA LEU A 11 2.13 23.83 4.60
C LEU A 11 0.85 24.20 5.36
N GLU A 12 -0.33 23.81 4.87
CA GLU A 12 -1.62 24.05 5.52
C GLU A 12 -2.01 22.95 6.50
N ILE A 13 -1.53 21.71 6.26
CA ILE A 13 -1.77 20.56 7.13
C ILE A 13 -1.42 20.84 8.61
N PRO A 14 -0.32 21.54 8.95
CA PRO A 14 0.01 21.92 10.33
C PRO A 14 -0.99 22.87 11.01
N LEU A 15 -1.84 23.56 10.24
CA LEU A 15 -2.82 24.53 10.74
C LEU A 15 -4.17 23.89 11.11
N LEU A 16 -4.38 22.63 10.74
CA LEU A 16 -5.61 21.88 11.01
C LEU A 16 -5.67 21.38 12.46
N GLY A 17 -6.90 21.18 12.96
CA GLY A 17 -7.13 20.54 14.25
C GLY A 17 -6.53 19.12 14.29
N ARG A 18 -6.16 18.64 15.49
CA ARG A 18 -5.36 17.40 15.66
C ARG A 18 -5.85 16.20 14.83
N ARG A 19 -7.16 15.92 14.84
CA ARG A 19 -7.75 14.79 14.11
C ARG A 19 -7.69 15.02 12.59
N GLU A 20 -8.10 16.20 12.14
CA GLU A 20 -8.11 16.56 10.72
C GLU A 20 -6.69 16.60 10.13
N ARG A 21 -5.73 17.10 10.90
CA ARG A 21 -4.30 17.09 10.57
C ARG A 21 -3.79 15.67 10.34
N LEU A 22 -4.04 14.74 11.26
CA LEU A 22 -3.61 13.35 11.13
C LEU A 22 -4.23 12.68 9.90
N TRP A 23 -5.53 12.85 9.69
CA TRP A 23 -6.21 12.29 8.52
C TRP A 23 -5.72 12.92 7.22
N ALA A 24 -5.44 14.22 7.20
CA ALA A 24 -4.88 14.90 6.05
C ALA A 24 -3.48 14.39 5.70
N ILE A 25 -2.59 14.19 6.69
CA ILE A 25 -1.25 13.61 6.49
C ILE A 25 -1.36 12.20 5.91
N ILE A 26 -2.21 11.35 6.51
CA ILE A 26 -2.37 9.97 6.06
C ILE A 26 -2.95 9.93 4.64
N ALA A 27 -4.03 10.68 4.37
CA ALA A 27 -4.71 10.64 3.09
C ALA A 27 -3.85 11.22 1.95
N THR A 28 -3.16 12.34 2.19
CA THR A 28 -2.25 12.94 1.20
C THR A 28 -1.03 12.06 0.97
N GLY A 29 -0.45 11.52 2.05
CA GLY A 29 0.66 10.57 1.97
C GLY A 29 0.29 9.31 1.20
N LEU A 30 -0.85 8.67 1.51
CA LEU A 30 -1.28 7.46 0.81
C LEU A 30 -1.54 7.75 -0.68
N ARG A 31 -2.23 8.86 -1.00
CA ARG A 31 -2.52 9.27 -2.38
C ARG A 31 -1.25 9.46 -3.19
N GLN A 32 -0.25 10.14 -2.62
CA GLN A 32 1.02 10.39 -3.29
C GLN A 32 1.86 9.11 -3.38
N GLY A 33 1.90 8.32 -2.30
CA GLY A 33 2.61 7.06 -2.19
C GLY A 33 2.19 6.03 -3.23
N VAL A 34 0.88 5.83 -3.42
CA VAL A 34 0.33 4.88 -4.41
C VAL A 34 0.64 5.31 -5.85
N ARG A 35 0.81 6.62 -6.10
CA ARG A 35 1.16 7.15 -7.43
C ARG A 35 2.67 7.18 -7.72
N ARG A 36 3.52 6.74 -6.77
CA ARG A 36 4.97 6.71 -6.98
C ARG A 36 5.34 5.69 -8.05
N PRO A 37 6.27 6.02 -8.97
CA PRO A 37 6.73 5.07 -9.99
C PRO A 37 7.21 3.75 -9.39
N ALA A 38 7.93 3.80 -8.26
CA ALA A 38 8.41 2.61 -7.55
C ALA A 38 7.27 1.75 -6.96
N ALA A 39 6.23 2.39 -6.41
CA ALA A 39 5.06 1.67 -5.90
C ALA A 39 4.30 0.98 -7.03
N ILE A 40 4.07 1.70 -8.14
CA ILE A 40 3.43 1.17 -9.35
C ILE A 40 4.23 -0.03 -9.90
N ALA A 41 5.55 0.10 -10.01
CA ALA A 41 6.41 -0.97 -10.50
C ALA A 41 6.33 -2.24 -9.64
N ILE A 42 6.37 -2.09 -8.31
CA ILE A 42 6.24 -3.23 -7.37
C ILE A 42 4.85 -3.86 -7.45
N THR A 43 3.79 -3.05 -7.53
CA THR A 43 2.42 -3.56 -7.69
C THR A 43 2.28 -4.36 -8.98
N MET A 44 2.77 -3.83 -10.11
CA MET A 44 2.72 -4.52 -11.40
C MET A 44 3.52 -5.81 -11.40
N LEU A 45 4.76 -5.78 -10.86
CA LEU A 45 5.61 -6.96 -10.76
C LEU A 45 4.99 -8.02 -9.86
N GLY A 46 4.45 -7.61 -8.71
CA GLY A 46 3.78 -8.50 -7.77
C GLY A 46 2.52 -9.11 -8.35
N ALA A 47 1.69 -8.32 -9.04
CA ALA A 47 0.50 -8.81 -9.72
C ALA A 47 0.84 -9.81 -10.82
N ALA A 48 1.83 -9.50 -11.68
CA ALA A 48 2.28 -10.40 -12.74
C ALA A 48 2.81 -11.71 -12.16
N PHE A 49 3.70 -11.63 -11.17
CA PHE A 49 4.33 -12.81 -10.57
C PHE A 49 3.31 -13.70 -9.87
N THR A 50 2.42 -13.12 -9.05
CA THR A 50 1.37 -13.86 -8.33
C THR A 50 0.37 -14.50 -9.29
N THR A 51 0.04 -13.84 -10.40
CA THR A 51 -0.83 -14.39 -11.45
C THR A 51 -0.17 -15.56 -12.16
N ILE A 52 1.09 -15.41 -12.61
CA ILE A 52 1.83 -16.46 -13.31
C ILE A 52 1.99 -17.69 -12.40
N THR A 53 2.42 -17.49 -11.15
CA THR A 53 2.56 -18.59 -10.20
C THR A 53 1.23 -19.27 -9.89
N SER A 54 0.14 -18.51 -9.77
CA SER A 54 -1.21 -19.09 -9.59
C SER A 54 -1.65 -19.93 -10.78
N ILE A 55 -1.40 -19.47 -12.01
CA ILE A 55 -1.68 -20.23 -13.24
C ILE A 55 -0.87 -21.54 -13.25
N ILE A 56 0.44 -21.47 -12.97
CA ILE A 56 1.31 -22.66 -12.94
C ILE A 56 0.81 -23.67 -11.89
N LEU A 57 0.49 -23.21 -10.68
CA LEU A 57 -0.03 -24.08 -9.61
C LEU A 57 -1.37 -24.72 -9.99
N LEU A 58 -2.24 -23.97 -10.69
CA LEU A 58 -3.51 -24.48 -11.19
C LEU A 58 -3.31 -25.56 -12.27
N PHE A 59 -2.40 -25.34 -13.23
CA PHE A 59 -2.04 -26.35 -14.22
C PHE A 59 -1.37 -27.59 -13.60
N LEU A 60 -0.49 -27.41 -12.62
CA LEU A 60 0.14 -28.52 -11.92
C LEU A 60 -0.88 -29.34 -11.10
N SER A 61 -1.93 -28.69 -10.60
CA SER A 61 -3.02 -29.37 -9.90
C SER A 61 -3.78 -30.36 -10.79
N PHE A 62 -3.86 -30.12 -12.11
CA PHE A 62 -4.44 -31.06 -13.08
C PHE A 62 -3.58 -32.32 -13.32
N LEU A 63 -2.29 -32.30 -12.96
CA LEU A 63 -1.38 -33.44 -13.10
C LEU A 63 -1.42 -34.39 -11.88
N LEU A 64 -2.10 -33.99 -10.79
CA LEU A 64 -2.30 -34.82 -9.60
C LEU A 64 -3.47 -35.79 -9.82
N PRO A 65 -3.38 -37.05 -9.35
CA PRO A 65 -4.35 -38.10 -9.68
C PRO A 65 -5.79 -37.72 -9.27
N ALA A 66 -6.72 -38.06 -10.17
CA ALA A 66 -8.14 -37.78 -10.10
C ALA A 66 -8.78 -38.30 -8.80
N GLY A 67 -8.95 -37.40 -7.83
CA GLY A 67 -9.58 -37.67 -6.54
C GLY A 67 -9.76 -36.43 -5.66
N GLN A 68 -9.20 -35.27 -6.06
CA GLN A 68 -9.47 -34.02 -5.37
C GLN A 68 -10.91 -33.57 -5.67
N GLY A 69 -11.71 -33.44 -4.62
CA GLY A 69 -13.11 -33.05 -4.70
C GLY A 69 -13.30 -31.78 -5.53
N THR A 70 -14.41 -31.72 -6.25
CA THR A 70 -14.87 -30.61 -7.10
C THR A 70 -15.13 -29.28 -6.35
N GLY A 71 -14.65 -29.14 -5.11
CA GLY A 71 -14.82 -27.96 -4.28
C GLY A 71 -13.76 -26.90 -4.56
N LEU A 72 -14.07 -25.65 -4.22
CA LEU A 72 -13.18 -24.49 -4.41
C LEU A 72 -11.85 -24.55 -3.62
N SER A 73 -11.60 -25.61 -2.84
CA SER A 73 -10.40 -25.79 -2.03
C SER A 73 -9.11 -25.85 -2.86
N PHE A 74 -9.16 -26.19 -4.15
CA PHE A 74 -7.99 -26.11 -5.03
C PHE A 74 -7.48 -24.67 -5.23
N PHE A 75 -8.33 -23.65 -5.04
CA PHE A 75 -7.91 -22.24 -5.05
C PHE A 75 -7.15 -21.83 -3.78
N ALA A 76 -7.21 -22.63 -2.70
CA ALA A 76 -6.48 -22.32 -1.47
C ALA A 76 -4.97 -22.34 -1.69
N VAL A 77 -4.47 -23.21 -2.57
CA VAL A 77 -3.03 -23.34 -2.87
C VAL A 77 -2.50 -22.07 -3.55
N PRO A 78 -3.07 -21.58 -4.67
CA PRO A 78 -2.74 -20.26 -5.21
C PRO A 78 -2.95 -19.10 -4.23
N ALA A 79 -4.01 -19.13 -3.41
CA ALA A 79 -4.32 -18.07 -2.46
C ALA A 79 -3.32 -17.99 -1.29
N SER A 80 -2.67 -19.11 -0.93
CA SER A 80 -1.67 -19.18 0.14
C SER A 80 -0.25 -18.79 -0.28
N ASN A 81 -0.10 -18.21 -1.48
CA ASN A 81 1.19 -17.90 -2.08
C ASN A 81 2.01 -16.89 -1.22
N PRO A 82 3.15 -17.31 -0.63
CA PRO A 82 3.95 -16.45 0.25
C PRO A 82 4.56 -15.25 -0.48
N PHE A 83 4.67 -15.30 -1.81
CA PHE A 83 5.13 -14.15 -2.61
C PHE A 83 4.16 -12.98 -2.53
N VAL A 84 2.86 -13.22 -2.30
CA VAL A 84 1.88 -12.14 -2.06
C VAL A 84 2.32 -11.31 -0.85
N LEU A 85 2.68 -11.97 0.26
CA LEU A 85 3.15 -11.29 1.47
C LEU A 85 4.44 -10.49 1.21
N PHE A 86 5.36 -11.05 0.44
CA PHE A 86 6.59 -10.35 0.04
C PHE A 86 6.27 -9.05 -0.72
N PHE A 87 5.45 -9.12 -1.78
CA PHE A 87 5.12 -7.94 -2.58
C PHE A 87 4.29 -6.91 -1.83
N VAL A 88 3.36 -7.34 -0.96
CA VAL A 88 2.61 -6.43 -0.07
C VAL A 88 3.57 -5.72 0.89
N SER A 89 4.50 -6.45 1.49
CA SER A 89 5.50 -5.88 2.40
C SER A 89 6.45 -4.92 1.68
N ALA A 90 6.91 -5.29 0.49
CA ALA A 90 7.76 -4.45 -0.36
C ALA A 90 7.04 -3.15 -0.78
N MET A 91 5.77 -3.25 -1.15
CA MET A 91 4.94 -2.08 -1.50
C MET A 91 4.78 -1.15 -0.29
N ALA A 92 4.49 -1.71 0.89
CA ALA A 92 4.38 -0.94 2.13
C ALA A 92 5.72 -0.25 2.48
N ALA A 93 6.84 -0.95 2.32
CA ALA A 93 8.18 -0.40 2.57
C ALA A 93 8.53 0.74 1.59
N VAL A 94 8.23 0.61 0.30
CA VAL A 94 8.49 1.66 -0.70
C VAL A 94 7.61 2.89 -0.47
N ILE A 95 6.33 2.69 -0.17
CA ILE A 95 5.45 3.81 0.17
C ILE A 95 5.92 4.49 1.45
N GLY A 96 6.17 3.73 2.52
CA GLY A 96 6.58 4.26 3.82
C GLY A 96 7.92 5.01 3.77
N SER A 97 8.95 4.40 3.17
CA SER A 97 10.25 5.05 3.01
C SER A 97 10.18 6.30 2.12
N GLY A 98 9.35 6.27 1.07
CA GLY A 98 9.10 7.42 0.22
C GLY A 98 8.47 8.60 0.98
N LEU A 99 7.50 8.34 1.84
CA LEU A 99 6.86 9.37 2.67
C LEU A 99 7.82 9.98 3.68
N ILE A 100 8.64 9.15 4.34
CA ILE A 100 9.67 9.62 5.27
C ILE A 100 10.71 10.48 4.52
N ALA A 101 11.14 10.05 3.33
CA ALA A 101 12.10 10.80 2.53
C ALA A 101 11.55 12.17 2.12
N ASP A 102 10.28 12.27 1.73
CA ASP A 102 9.64 13.54 1.40
C ASP A 102 9.60 14.49 2.61
N ASP A 103 9.30 13.98 3.80
CA ASP A 103 9.22 14.78 5.02
C ASP A 103 10.58 15.34 5.44
N ILE A 104 11.65 14.58 5.20
CA ILE A 104 13.03 15.02 5.40
C ILE A 104 13.42 16.08 4.35
N GLN A 105 13.17 15.81 3.07
CA GLN A 105 13.58 16.70 1.97
C GLN A 105 12.83 18.03 1.96
N SER A 106 11.54 18.02 2.30
CA SER A 106 10.70 19.21 2.33
C SER A 106 10.76 20.00 3.65
N MET A 107 11.57 19.56 4.61
CA MET A 107 11.60 20.10 5.98
C MET A 107 10.23 20.10 6.69
N ALA A 108 9.24 19.35 6.19
CA ALA A 108 7.92 19.25 6.81
C ALA A 108 8.03 18.68 8.24
N PHE A 109 9.03 17.83 8.50
CA PHE A 109 9.32 17.33 9.84
C PHE A 109 9.59 18.45 10.86
N THR A 110 10.30 19.50 10.45
CA THR A 110 10.55 20.69 11.28
C THR A 110 9.25 21.42 11.62
N LEU A 111 8.31 21.52 10.67
CA LEU A 111 6.99 22.11 10.89
C LEU A 111 6.07 21.22 11.73
N TYR A 112 6.24 19.89 11.65
CA TYR A 112 5.52 18.96 12.52
C TYR A 112 6.01 19.06 13.98
N LEU A 113 7.32 19.20 14.18
CA LEU A 113 7.94 19.29 15.50
C LEU A 113 7.95 20.70 16.12
N SER A 114 7.78 21.76 15.33
CA SER A 114 7.81 23.14 15.83
C SER A 114 6.58 23.51 16.67
N ARG A 115 5.49 22.73 16.59
CA ARG A 115 4.31 22.89 17.45
C ARG A 115 4.10 21.65 18.29
N PRO A 116 3.98 21.77 19.63
CA PRO A 116 3.62 20.65 20.49
C PRO A 116 2.29 20.04 20.01
N ILE A 117 2.25 18.71 19.86
CA ILE A 117 1.00 17.95 19.57
C ILE A 117 -0.02 18.10 20.73
N THR A 118 0.40 18.69 21.85
CA THR A 118 -0.35 18.89 23.10
C THR A 118 -1.20 20.16 23.16
N GLN A 119 -1.19 21.04 22.16
CA GLN A 119 -2.17 22.14 22.12
C GLN A 119 -3.54 21.57 21.67
N LEU A 120 -4.26 21.05 22.67
CA LEU A 120 -5.70 20.81 22.69
C LEU A 120 -6.45 22.14 22.57
#